data_AF-A0A7S3XXJ3-F1
#
_entry.id   AF-A0A7S3XXJ3-F1
#
_cell.length_a   1.000
_cell.length_b   1.000
_cell.length_c   1.000
_cell.angle_alpha   90.00
_cell.angle_beta   90.00
_cell.angle_gamma   90.00
#
_symmetry.space_group_name_H-M   'P 1'
#
loop_
_entity.id
_entity.type
_entity.pdbx_description
1 polymer ?
#
loop_
_entity_poly.entity_id
_entity_poly.type
_entity_poly.pdbx_seq_one_letter_code
_entity_poly.pdbx_strand_id
1 'polypeptide(L)'
;ALQSATQEVLGQNLRRSKRLKAIDPEVATTQSKDDDEDDHPSATEEQEFYHFHPAESDQLDDFEFKVFAALRQWRFARKRELNIEAYKICHNRTLCELVRRRRNLPDWAAKLKKSKNGSPEELKTDDDLADELLEVWGLGPSKVAPGGFGREMLEVMDRDENEELLQKSRELERSQKPVAESLNG
;
A
#
# COMPACT_ATOMS: atom_id res chain seq x y z
N ALA A 1 44.83 6.40 15.77
CA ALA A 1 44.81 5.04 15.23
C ALA A 1 44.40 4.09 16.35
N LEU A 2 43.16 3.62 16.32
CA LEU A 2 42.64 2.51 17.13
C LEU A 2 41.77 1.70 16.17
N GLN A 3 42.18 0.45 15.97
CA GLN A 3 41.69 -0.45 14.95
C GLN A 3 40.38 -1.14 15.39
N SER A 4 39.52 -1.34 14.39
CA SER A 4 38.55 -2.42 14.13
C SER A 4 38.17 -3.41 15.24
N ALA A 5 36.85 -3.63 15.41
CA ALA A 5 36.15 -4.83 14.91
C ALA A 5 34.90 -5.18 15.76
N THR A 6 33.72 -5.13 15.14
CA THR A 6 32.51 -5.97 15.39
C THR A 6 31.51 -5.58 14.28
N GLN A 7 31.53 -6.18 13.08
CA GLN A 7 31.04 -7.51 12.69
C GLN A 7 29.52 -7.72 12.90
N GLU A 8 28.79 -7.47 11.81
CA GLU A 8 27.65 -8.21 11.26
C GLU A 8 26.81 -9.11 12.20
N VAL A 9 25.61 -8.67 12.57
CA VAL A 9 24.43 -9.55 12.72
C VAL A 9 23.17 -8.73 12.46
N LEU A 10 22.59 -8.81 11.26
CA LEU A 10 21.16 -8.51 11.02
C LEU A 10 20.66 -9.30 9.80
N GLY A 11 20.98 -10.59 9.82
CA GLY A 11 20.34 -11.59 8.99
C GLY A 11 19.09 -12.12 9.68
N GLN A 12 17.98 -12.07 8.96
CA GLN A 12 16.87 -13.04 9.01
C GLN A 12 15.90 -12.97 10.19
N ASN A 13 14.71 -12.41 9.92
CA ASN A 13 13.44 -13.16 10.03
C ASN A 13 12.27 -12.28 9.56
N LEU A 14 12.22 -12.00 8.24
CA LEU A 14 10.96 -11.61 7.61
C LEU A 14 10.08 -12.87 7.55
N ARG A 15 9.02 -12.90 8.37
CA ARG A 15 7.92 -13.87 8.23
C ARG A 15 7.30 -13.70 6.84
N ARG A 16 7.77 -14.50 5.88
CA ARG A 16 7.29 -14.51 4.49
C ARG A 16 5.88 -15.09 4.46
N SER A 17 4.95 -14.29 3.92
CA SER A 17 3.55 -14.66 3.71
C SER A 17 3.43 -15.93 2.84
N LYS A 18 2.41 -16.75 3.08
CA LYS A 18 2.16 -18.03 2.37
C LYS A 18 2.12 -17.90 0.84
N ARG A 19 1.78 -16.72 0.30
CA ARG A 19 1.80 -16.45 -1.14
C ARG A 19 3.20 -16.49 -1.78
N LEU A 20 4.24 -16.14 -1.02
CA LEU A 20 5.63 -16.17 -1.50
C LEU A 20 6.25 -17.58 -1.52
N LYS A 21 5.56 -18.59 -1.00
CA LYS A 21 6.08 -19.98 -0.92
C LYS A 21 5.87 -20.78 -2.21
N ALA A 22 5.13 -20.29 -3.20
CA ALA A 22 4.91 -21.02 -4.45
C ALA A 22 6.16 -21.09 -5.37
N ILE A 23 7.31 -20.53 -4.94
CA ILE A 23 8.55 -20.51 -5.72
C ILE A 23 9.67 -21.38 -5.09
N ASP A 24 9.53 -21.87 -3.85
CA ASP A 24 10.51 -22.80 -3.25
C ASP A 24 9.86 -23.75 -2.23
N PRO A 25 9.84 -25.07 -2.49
CA PRO A 25 9.09 -26.03 -1.68
C PRO A 25 10.00 -26.75 -0.68
N GLU A 26 10.34 -26.13 0.44
CA GLU A 26 10.65 -26.91 1.64
C GLU A 26 10.44 -26.10 2.93
N VAL A 27 10.04 -26.81 3.98
CA VAL A 27 9.79 -26.35 5.35
C VAL A 27 8.36 -25.83 5.64
N ALA A 28 7.55 -26.80 6.09
CA ALA A 28 6.29 -26.59 6.79
C ALA A 28 6.55 -26.30 8.28
N THR A 29 6.03 -25.19 8.81
CA THR A 29 5.87 -24.96 10.25
C THR A 29 4.70 -24.00 10.49
N THR A 30 4.04 -24.24 11.61
CA THR A 30 2.72 -23.91 12.16
C THR A 30 2.32 -22.42 12.12
N GLN A 31 1.05 -22.14 11.78
CA GLN A 31 0.41 -20.82 11.85
C GLN A 31 -0.32 -20.63 13.18
N SER A 32 -0.11 -19.49 13.84
CA SER A 32 -1.04 -18.92 14.81
C SER A 32 -2.08 -18.07 14.07
N LYS A 33 -3.35 -18.31 14.41
CA LYS A 33 -4.55 -17.67 13.85
C LYS A 33 -4.95 -16.58 14.85
N ASP A 34 -4.63 -15.34 14.52
CA ASP A 34 -5.11 -14.18 15.29
C ASP A 34 -6.44 -13.78 14.64
N ASP A 35 -7.54 -14.13 15.30
CA ASP A 35 -8.92 -13.77 14.93
C ASP A 35 -9.19 -12.37 15.50
N ASP A 36 -9.13 -11.33 14.65
CA ASP A 36 -9.61 -9.97 14.93
C ASP A 36 -11.11 -9.91 14.54
N GLU A 37 -12.01 -10.04 15.52
CA GLU A 37 -13.46 -9.78 15.34
C GLU A 37 -13.70 -8.26 15.41
N ASP A 38 -13.93 -7.63 14.26
CA ASP A 38 -14.26 -6.21 14.13
C ASP A 38 -15.78 -5.97 14.30
N ASP A 39 -16.13 -5.14 15.29
CA ASP A 39 -17.47 -4.63 15.56
C ASP A 39 -17.86 -3.60 14.48
N HIS A 40 -18.76 -3.99 13.57
CA HIS A 40 -19.22 -3.16 12.46
C HIS A 40 -20.35 -2.21 12.89
N PRO A 41 -20.17 -0.87 12.86
CA PRO A 41 -21.28 0.05 13.04
C PRO A 41 -22.26 0.03 11.85
N SER A 42 -23.53 0.17 12.20
CA SER A 42 -24.72 0.13 11.34
C SER A 42 -24.64 1.05 10.11
N ALA A 43 -25.01 0.46 8.97
CA ALA A 43 -25.01 1.02 7.63
C ALA A 43 -25.90 2.24 7.42
N THR A 44 -25.31 3.36 6.97
CA THR A 44 -26.01 4.48 6.31
C THR A 44 -25.47 4.64 4.88
N GLU A 45 -26.30 5.19 3.99
CA GLU A 45 -26.19 5.19 2.52
C GLU A 45 -24.87 5.74 1.89
N GLU A 46 -23.90 6.24 2.67
CA GLU A 46 -22.52 6.50 2.21
C GLU A 46 -21.68 5.21 2.02
N GLN A 47 -22.21 4.05 2.40
CA GLN A 47 -21.48 2.78 2.42
C GLN A 47 -21.24 2.16 1.04
N GLU A 48 -21.95 2.58 -0.02
CA GLU A 48 -21.79 2.02 -1.35
C GLU A 48 -20.43 2.36 -1.99
N PHE A 49 -19.83 3.50 -1.67
CA PHE A 49 -18.51 3.87 -2.22
C PHE A 49 -17.36 3.06 -1.59
N TYR A 50 -17.50 2.67 -0.31
CA TYR A 50 -16.46 1.94 0.43
C TYR A 50 -16.43 0.43 0.16
N HIS A 51 -17.41 -0.12 -0.56
CA HIS A 51 -17.47 -1.54 -0.89
C HIS A 51 -16.50 -1.98 -1.99
N PHE A 52 -15.86 -1.05 -2.70
CA PHE A 52 -15.04 -1.36 -3.88
C PHE A 52 -13.54 -1.52 -3.59
N HIS A 53 -13.09 -1.17 -2.38
CA HIS A 53 -11.68 -1.26 -2.01
C HIS A 53 -11.37 -2.55 -1.26
N PRO A 54 -10.22 -3.19 -1.51
CA PRO A 54 -9.85 -4.44 -0.88
C PRO A 54 -9.77 -4.23 0.64
N ALA A 55 -10.65 -4.91 1.36
CA ALA A 55 -10.66 -4.95 2.81
C ALA A 55 -9.46 -5.76 3.33
N GLU A 56 -9.09 -6.80 2.58
CA GLU A 56 -8.09 -7.77 2.98
C GLU A 56 -6.98 -7.95 1.94
N SER A 57 -5.80 -8.41 2.40
CA SER A 57 -4.61 -8.54 1.56
C SER A 57 -4.68 -9.67 0.54
N ASP A 58 -5.60 -10.61 0.71
CA ASP A 58 -5.88 -11.70 -0.23
C ASP A 58 -6.66 -11.25 -1.47
N GLN A 59 -7.34 -10.11 -1.40
CA GLN A 59 -8.02 -9.47 -2.53
C GLN A 59 -7.06 -8.67 -3.44
N LEU A 60 -5.80 -8.55 -3.03
CA LEU A 60 -4.73 -7.98 -3.85
C LEU A 60 -4.18 -9.03 -4.81
N ASP A 61 -3.80 -8.62 -6.03
CA ASP A 61 -3.02 -9.49 -6.93
C ASP A 61 -1.58 -9.67 -6.43
N ASP A 62 -0.79 -10.51 -7.13
CA ASP A 62 0.58 -10.82 -6.71
C ASP A 62 1.54 -9.62 -6.76
N PHE A 63 1.32 -8.67 -7.67
CA PHE A 63 2.13 -7.47 -7.79
C PHE A 63 1.73 -6.43 -6.73
N GLU A 64 0.43 -6.22 -6.54
CA GLU A 64 -0.12 -5.37 -5.47
C GLU A 64 0.32 -5.89 -4.08
N PHE A 65 0.29 -7.21 -3.88
CA PHE A 65 0.71 -7.82 -2.62
C PHE A 65 2.18 -7.54 -2.29
N LYS A 66 3.06 -7.46 -3.30
CA LYS A 66 4.48 -7.10 -3.09
C LYS A 66 4.63 -5.66 -2.61
N VAL A 67 3.87 -4.72 -3.17
CA VAL A 67 3.85 -3.32 -2.72
C VAL A 67 3.27 -3.22 -1.30
N PHE A 68 2.18 -3.94 -1.02
CA PHE A 68 1.63 -4.06 0.34
C PHE A 68 2.66 -4.60 1.33
N ALA A 69 3.46 -5.60 0.94
CA ALA A 69 4.53 -6.15 1.78
C ALA A 69 5.62 -5.11 2.07
N ALA A 70 5.98 -4.26 1.10
CA ALA A 70 6.92 -3.16 1.28
C ALA A 70 6.39 -2.12 2.28
N LEU A 71 5.12 -1.70 2.15
CA LEU A 71 4.46 -0.82 3.12
C LEU A 71 4.38 -1.43 4.51
N ARG A 72 4.06 -2.73 4.61
CA ARG A 72 4.02 -3.44 5.89
C ARG A 72 5.41 -3.49 6.55
N GLN A 73 6.47 -3.68 5.76
CA GLN A 73 7.85 -3.66 6.25
C GLN A 73 8.23 -2.27 6.78
N TRP A 74 7.91 -1.21 6.02
CA TRP A 74 8.11 0.17 6.47
C TRP A 74 7.35 0.45 7.78
N ARG A 75 6.07 0.10 7.88
CA ARG A 75 5.26 0.28 9.09
C ARG A 75 5.87 -0.44 10.29
N PHE A 76 6.42 -1.64 10.09
CA PHE A 76 7.12 -2.38 11.14
C PHE A 76 8.49 -1.81 11.51
N ALA A 77 9.17 -1.09 10.63
CA ALA A 77 10.35 -0.31 11.00
C ALA A 77 9.93 0.89 11.85
N ARG A 78 8.95 1.67 11.38
CA ARG A 78 8.47 2.87 12.06
C ARG A 78 7.87 2.57 13.44
N LYS A 79 7.12 1.46 13.60
CA LYS A 79 6.61 1.04 14.91
C LYS A 79 7.72 0.77 15.94
N ARG A 80 8.85 0.19 15.47
CA ARG A 80 10.00 -0.13 16.32
C ARG A 80 10.73 1.13 16.75
N GLU A 81 10.89 2.08 15.84
CA GLU A 81 11.49 3.38 16.11
C GLU A 81 10.69 4.20 17.11
N LEU A 82 9.36 4.20 16.97
CA LEU A 82 8.45 4.98 17.82
C LEU A 82 8.04 4.26 19.09
N ASN A 83 8.38 2.97 19.24
CA ASN A 83 7.94 2.10 20.33
C ASN A 83 6.40 2.09 20.52
N ILE A 84 5.67 1.99 19.41
CA ILE A 84 4.20 1.89 19.39
C ILE A 84 3.74 0.64 18.62
N GLU A 85 2.47 0.30 18.76
CA GLU A 85 1.85 -0.79 18.02
C GLU A 85 1.59 -0.39 16.56
N ALA A 86 1.71 -1.35 15.64
CA ALA A 86 1.64 -1.08 14.20
C ALA A 86 0.31 -0.43 13.77
N TYR A 87 -0.81 -0.86 14.36
CA TYR A 87 -2.14 -0.39 14.00
C TYR A 87 -2.35 1.09 14.38
N LYS A 88 -1.62 1.62 15.37
CA LYS A 88 -1.65 3.04 15.74
C LYS A 88 -1.05 3.93 14.64
N ILE A 89 -0.18 3.39 13.79
CA ILE A 89 0.28 4.06 12.56
C ILE A 89 -0.84 3.99 11.52
N CYS A 90 -1.18 2.78 11.07
CA CYS A 90 -2.31 2.53 10.17
C CYS A 90 -2.71 1.05 10.19
N HIS A 91 -3.98 0.76 9.88
CA HIS A 91 -4.51 -0.61 9.79
C HIS A 91 -4.07 -1.29 8.48
N ASN A 92 -4.17 -2.62 8.39
CA ASN A 92 -3.86 -3.35 7.15
C ASN A 92 -4.78 -2.92 6.00
N ARG A 93 -6.07 -2.72 6.28
CA ARG A 93 -7.05 -2.24 5.32
C ARG A 93 -6.63 -0.91 4.67
N THR A 94 -6.13 0.05 5.47
CA THR A 94 -5.58 1.31 4.96
C THR A 94 -4.44 1.07 3.96
N LEU A 95 -3.54 0.12 4.22
CA LEU A 95 -2.46 -0.21 3.28
C LEU A 95 -2.99 -0.86 1.99
N CYS A 96 -3.96 -1.77 2.10
CA CYS A 96 -4.59 -2.39 0.92
C CYS A 96 -5.29 -1.35 0.05
N GLU A 97 -6.03 -0.44 0.67
CA GLU A 97 -6.71 0.64 -0.03
C GLU A 97 -5.74 1.59 -0.72
N LEU A 98 -4.66 1.99 -0.03
CA LEU A 98 -3.62 2.85 -0.58
C LEU A 98 -3.02 2.24 -1.86
N VAL A 99 -2.66 0.95 -1.81
CA VAL A 99 -2.12 0.20 -2.96
C VAL A 99 -3.13 0.19 -4.11
N ARG A 100 -4.38 -0.22 -3.87
CA ARG A 100 -5.40 -0.31 -4.92
C ARG A 100 -5.74 1.05 -5.51
N ARG A 101 -5.77 2.11 -4.69
CA ARG A 101 -6.06 3.48 -5.14
C ARG A 101 -4.96 3.99 -6.06
N ARG A 102 -3.69 3.86 -5.66
CA ARG A 102 -2.56 4.22 -6.51
C ARG A 102 -2.49 3.39 -7.79
N ARG A 103 -2.85 2.10 -7.71
CA ARG A 103 -2.95 1.19 -8.87
C ARG A 103 -4.08 1.56 -9.83
N ASN A 104 -5.20 2.09 -9.35
CA ASN A 104 -6.30 2.51 -10.21
C ASN A 104 -6.09 3.93 -10.77
N LEU A 105 -5.43 4.80 -10.00
CA LEU A 105 -5.20 6.20 -10.32
C LEU A 105 -3.69 6.50 -10.25
N PRO A 106 -2.93 6.34 -11.35
CA PRO A 106 -1.48 6.56 -11.36
C PRO A 106 -1.07 7.97 -10.91
N ASP A 107 -1.91 8.97 -11.19
CA ASP A 107 -1.64 10.38 -10.87
C ASP A 107 -2.17 10.82 -9.51
N TRP A 108 -2.91 9.93 -8.84
CA TRP A 108 -3.40 10.18 -7.48
C TRP A 108 -2.22 10.14 -6.52
N ALA A 109 -2.12 11.17 -5.68
CA ALA A 109 -1.01 11.43 -4.78
C ALA A 109 0.37 11.45 -5.47
N ALA A 110 0.41 11.70 -6.79
CA ALA A 110 1.65 11.94 -7.50
C ALA A 110 2.20 13.33 -7.17
N LYS A 111 3.52 13.47 -7.11
CA LYS A 111 4.17 14.76 -6.80
C LYS A 111 3.83 15.86 -7.80
N LEU A 112 3.55 15.50 -9.05
CA LEU A 112 3.28 16.43 -10.14
C LEU A 112 1.78 16.49 -10.46
N LYS A 113 1.28 17.71 -10.68
CA LYS A 113 -0.05 17.96 -11.21
C LYS A 113 -0.05 17.63 -12.70
N LYS A 114 -1.05 16.87 -13.13
CA LYS A 114 -1.29 16.67 -14.55
C LYS A 114 -1.55 18.01 -15.22
N SER A 115 -0.73 18.32 -16.21
CA SER A 115 -0.94 19.47 -17.09
C SER A 115 -2.29 19.34 -17.81
N LYS A 116 -3.17 20.31 -17.61
CA LYS A 116 -4.33 20.51 -18.47
C LYS A 116 -3.91 21.49 -19.55
N ASN A 117 -3.87 21.04 -20.80
CA ASN A 117 -3.59 21.84 -22.00
C ASN A 117 -2.12 22.19 -22.27
N GLY A 118 -1.16 21.34 -21.88
CA GLY A 118 0.25 21.52 -22.26
C GLY A 118 0.99 22.61 -21.47
N SER A 119 0.43 23.05 -20.35
CA SER A 119 1.17 23.80 -19.33
C SER A 119 2.32 22.96 -18.75
N PRO A 120 3.35 23.57 -18.17
CA PRO A 120 4.35 22.84 -17.39
C PRO A 120 3.67 22.02 -16.27
N GLU A 121 4.23 20.86 -15.95
CA GLU A 121 3.84 20.10 -14.76
C GLU A 121 4.23 20.91 -13.52
N GLU A 122 3.25 21.17 -12.66
CA GLU A 122 3.46 21.90 -11.41
C GLU A 122 3.56 20.91 -10.24
N LEU A 123 4.43 21.21 -9.26
CA LEU A 123 4.52 20.39 -8.05
C LEU A 123 3.23 20.57 -7.22
N LYS A 124 2.65 19.47 -6.75
CA LYS A 124 1.56 19.49 -5.77
C LYS A 124 2.05 20.11 -4.47
N THR A 125 1.23 20.99 -3.90
CA THR A 125 1.49 21.56 -2.59
C THR A 125 1.25 20.53 -1.51
N ASP A 126 1.65 20.87 -0.29
CA ASP A 126 1.44 19.99 0.84
C ASP A 126 -0.03 19.75 1.16
N ASP A 127 -0.86 20.78 0.94
CA ASP A 127 -2.30 20.73 1.14
C ASP A 127 -2.97 19.89 0.05
N ASP A 128 -2.55 20.03 -1.22
CA ASP A 128 -3.08 19.20 -2.33
C ASP A 128 -2.89 17.70 -2.05
N LEU A 129 -1.71 17.32 -1.52
CA LEU A 129 -1.41 15.93 -1.17
C LEU A 129 -2.19 15.46 0.07
N ALA A 130 -2.38 16.35 1.05
CA ALA A 130 -3.14 16.02 2.25
C ALA A 130 -4.61 15.75 1.90
N ASP A 131 -5.21 16.57 1.04
CA ASP A 131 -6.59 16.40 0.57
C ASP A 131 -6.77 15.05 -0.15
N GLU A 132 -5.86 14.69 -1.06
CA GLU A 132 -5.92 13.41 -1.75
C GLU A 132 -5.74 12.20 -0.81
N LEU A 133 -4.89 12.34 0.22
CA LEU A 133 -4.67 11.29 1.22
C LEU A 133 -5.84 11.13 2.20
N LEU A 134 -6.58 12.20 2.49
CA LEU A 134 -7.78 12.15 3.35
C LEU A 134 -8.90 11.33 2.73
N GLU A 135 -8.88 11.11 1.42
CA GLU A 135 -9.84 10.22 0.77
C GLU A 135 -9.60 8.74 1.10
N VAL A 136 -8.43 8.38 1.66
CA VAL A 136 -8.08 7.00 2.01
C VAL A 136 -8.64 6.62 3.37
N TRP A 137 -9.35 5.50 3.43
CA TRP A 137 -9.91 5.00 4.68
C TRP A 137 -8.84 4.80 5.77
N GLY A 138 -9.11 5.34 6.96
CA GLY A 138 -8.23 5.24 8.12
C GLY A 138 -7.06 6.22 8.13
N LEU A 139 -6.95 7.12 7.14
CA LEU A 139 -6.09 8.30 7.17
C LEU A 139 -6.88 9.54 7.59
N GLY A 140 -6.67 9.97 8.84
CA GLY A 140 -7.22 11.22 9.35
C GLY A 140 -6.22 12.38 9.24
N PRO A 141 -6.66 13.62 9.56
CA PRO A 141 -5.85 14.83 9.49
C PRO A 141 -4.47 14.72 10.15
N SER A 142 -4.39 14.08 11.32
CA SER A 142 -3.12 13.91 12.04
C SER A 142 -2.09 13.05 11.31
N LYS A 143 -2.53 12.13 10.45
CA LYS A 143 -1.65 11.24 9.69
C LYS A 143 -1.20 11.86 8.37
N VAL A 144 -1.98 12.79 7.82
CA VAL A 144 -1.68 13.45 6.53
C VAL A 144 -0.98 14.81 6.71
N ALA A 145 -1.06 15.40 7.90
CA ALA A 145 -0.38 16.64 8.24
C ALA A 145 1.15 16.56 8.01
N PRO A 146 1.84 17.71 7.88
CA PRO A 146 3.30 17.73 7.83
C PRO A 146 3.92 16.97 9.01
N GLY A 147 4.85 16.04 8.71
CA GLY A 147 5.45 15.15 9.71
C GLY A 147 4.58 13.93 10.09
N GLY A 148 3.39 13.80 9.52
CA GLY A 148 2.57 12.60 9.61
C GLY A 148 3.05 11.48 8.67
N PHE A 149 2.43 10.32 8.82
CA PHE A 149 2.83 9.10 8.12
C PHE A 149 2.42 9.03 6.65
N GLY A 150 1.44 9.83 6.21
CA GLY A 150 0.88 9.81 4.86
C GLY A 150 1.94 9.96 3.79
N ARG A 151 2.84 10.93 3.96
CA ARG A 151 3.95 11.19 3.03
C ARG A 151 4.94 10.06 2.95
N GLU A 152 5.32 9.52 4.10
CA GLU A 152 6.26 8.40 4.14
C GLU A 152 5.70 7.17 3.42
N MET A 153 4.39 6.93 3.51
CA MET A 153 3.74 5.87 2.75
C MET A 153 3.80 6.12 1.25
N LEU A 154 3.59 7.38 0.81
CA LEU A 154 3.79 7.76 -0.60
C LEU A 154 5.23 7.56 -1.05
N GLU A 155 6.23 7.92 -0.23
CA GLU A 155 7.65 7.70 -0.54
C GLU A 155 7.99 6.21 -0.71
N VAL A 156 7.34 5.32 0.04
CA VAL A 156 7.49 3.87 -0.17
C VAL A 156 6.89 3.45 -1.50
N MET A 157 5.71 3.95 -1.86
CA MET A 157 5.07 3.62 -3.15
C MET A 157 5.81 4.20 -4.35
N ASP A 158 6.37 5.41 -4.22
CA ASP A 158 7.10 6.13 -5.27
C ASP A 158 8.48 5.52 -5.58
N ARG A 159 8.89 4.45 -4.89
CA ARG A 159 10.11 3.72 -5.26
C ARG A 159 9.91 3.06 -6.61
N ASP A 160 10.91 3.15 -7.49
CA ASP A 160 10.88 2.60 -8.85
C ASP A 160 10.40 1.14 -8.88
N GLU A 161 10.91 0.31 -7.96
CA GLU A 161 10.53 -1.11 -7.82
C GLU A 161 9.03 -1.32 -7.54
N ASN A 162 8.41 -0.42 -6.78
CA ASN A 162 6.99 -0.50 -6.44
C ASN A 162 6.11 0.08 -7.54
N GLU A 163 6.51 1.18 -8.18
CA GLU A 163 5.76 1.71 -9.32
C GLU A 163 5.77 0.71 -10.50
N GLU A 164 6.89 0.03 -10.76
CA GLU A 164 6.94 -1.07 -11.73
C GLU A 164 5.96 -2.21 -11.41
N LEU A 165 5.81 -2.56 -10.13
CA LEU A 165 4.86 -3.59 -9.70
C LEU A 165 3.41 -3.13 -9.92
N LEU A 166 3.09 -1.87 -9.58
CA LEU A 166 1.76 -1.30 -9.82
C LEU A 166 1.46 -1.25 -11.32
N GLN A 167 2.44 -0.90 -12.16
CA GLN A 167 2.29 -0.95 -13.61
C GLN A 167 2.02 -2.37 -14.12
N LYS A 168 2.74 -3.39 -13.62
CA LYS A 168 2.47 -4.80 -13.96
C LYS A 168 1.08 -5.26 -13.53
N SER A 169 0.57 -4.82 -12.38
CA SER A 169 -0.82 -5.05 -11.96
C SER A 169 -1.84 -4.41 -12.91
N ARG A 170 -1.56 -3.18 -13.40
CA ARG A 170 -2.39 -2.51 -14.40
C ARG A 170 -2.48 -3.30 -15.70
N GLU A 171 -1.35 -3.83 -16.16
CA GLU A 171 -1.26 -4.66 -17.37
C GLU A 171 -2.00 -6.00 -17.20
N LEU A 172 -1.82 -6.67 -16.05
CA LEU A 172 -2.47 -7.94 -15.74
C LEU A 172 -4.01 -7.85 -15.83
N GLU A 173 -4.62 -6.81 -15.25
CA GLU A 173 -6.07 -6.63 -15.33
C GLU A 173 -6.54 -6.37 -16.76
N ARG A 174 -5.77 -5.60 -17.55
CA ARG A 174 -6.11 -5.36 -18.97
C ARG A 174 -6.09 -6.65 -19.78
N SER A 175 -5.16 -7.56 -19.49
CA SER A 175 -5.11 -8.88 -20.14
C SER A 175 -6.24 -9.82 -19.69
N GLN A 176 -6.82 -9.62 -18.51
CA GLN A 176 -7.89 -10.45 -17.97
C GLN A 176 -9.31 -9.96 -18.31
N LYS A 177 -9.49 -8.68 -18.67
CA LYS A 177 -10.81 -8.17 -19.10
C LYS A 177 -11.21 -8.84 -20.43
N PRO A 178 -12.26 -9.69 -20.46
CA PRO A 178 -12.71 -10.30 -21.69
C PRO A 178 -13.18 -9.20 -22.66
N VAL A 179 -12.84 -9.35 -23.93
CA VAL A 179 -13.26 -8.47 -25.04
C VAL A 179 -14.77 -8.63 -25.26
N ALA A 180 -15.59 -8.10 -24.34
CA ALA A 180 -17.04 -8.21 -24.40
C ALA A 180 -17.71 -7.10 -25.23
N GLU A 181 -16.92 -6.21 -25.86
CA GLU A 181 -17.43 -5.05 -26.63
C GLU A 181 -17.09 -5.12 -28.13
N SER A 182 -17.13 -6.31 -28.74
CA SER A 182 -16.97 -6.44 -30.21
C SER A 182 -18.14 -7.10 -30.93
N LEU A 183 -19.29 -7.27 -30.25
CA LEU A 183 -20.51 -7.81 -30.82
C LEU A 183 -21.69 -6.86 -30.59
N ASN A 184 -21.60 -5.67 -31.18
CA ASN A 184 -22.75 -4.86 -31.59
C ASN A 184 -22.36 -4.20 -32.91
N GLY A 185 -22.19 -5.03 -33.93
CA GLY A 185 -22.18 -4.64 -35.34
C GLY A 185 -23.55 -4.86 -35.95
#